data_AF-A0AA94KXS0-F1
#
_entry.id   AF-A0AA94KXS0-F1
#
_cell.length_a   1.000
_cell.length_b   1.000
_cell.length_c   1.000
_cell.angle_alpha   90.00
_cell.angle_beta   90.00
_cell.angle_gamma   90.00
#
_symmetry.space_group_name_H-M   'P 1'
#
loop_
_entity.id
_entity.type
_entity.pdbx_description
1 polymer ?
#
loop_
_entity_poly.entity_id
_entity_poly.type
_entity_poly.pdbx_seq_one_letter_code
_entity_poly.pdbx_strand_id
1 'polypeptide(L)'
;MEKIEYRFDKKEVSDFRNSSYGKRYNKLLLKDSKIYGLDRNIRDFILYTRKKELESLNKSTNVWTSTKYFLENHFDIFNFHDLFTKDKGLIKFFIVVSSEQGNTIEKICEDYNVHYKIYSCTIKETNVQISIFVIYAKNETGREIWRQCEYAGLRIGVYSYSDITSKSLRFYKIYNGRSFPLDKPATNNYYAALSGYRKDLRHSFKSKWEADFARFLEFQNLNWLYEDPSYFIDTGGKYYLPDFYIKKGNDSVLVEIKGRWDKRSLSHIDYSLRKSDNNHLIIDSDVIKILTDKYKTSIPSWETNKMSFVKKVVPVVGTNIANRTQYINKLSKNDSVCLIRENNNLYDEFAIMVTDELQNQIGYIKSEWASIISEFMNYGFTFDSKIEKIERNFINISIKVSNVDFNKVNKSIIDSKIKYKLLKEIFR
;
A
#
# COMPACT_ATOMS: atom_id res chain seq x y z
N MET A 1 -14.23 -16.73 42.43
CA MET A 1 -14.25 -15.98 41.15
C MET A 1 -15.36 -14.95 41.24
N GLU A 2 -15.05 -13.65 41.09
CA GLU A 2 -16.09 -12.63 40.95
C GLU A 2 -16.99 -12.97 39.74
N LYS A 3 -18.31 -12.86 39.91
CA LYS A 3 -19.25 -12.98 38.78
C LYS A 3 -19.06 -11.78 37.87
N ILE A 4 -18.40 -11.99 36.74
CA ILE A 4 -18.33 -11.00 35.66
C ILE A 4 -19.72 -10.91 35.03
N GLU A 5 -20.38 -9.76 35.16
CA GLU A 5 -21.66 -9.50 34.51
C GLU A 5 -21.43 -8.96 33.10
N TYR A 6 -21.72 -9.77 32.09
CA TYR A 6 -21.60 -9.39 30.68
C TYR A 6 -22.82 -8.58 30.24
N ARG A 7 -22.61 -7.37 29.68
CA ARG A 7 -23.69 -6.53 29.11
C ARG A 7 -23.73 -6.66 27.59
N PHE A 8 -24.85 -7.15 27.05
CA PHE A 8 -25.10 -7.27 25.61
C PHE A 8 -26.61 -7.23 25.30
N ASP A 9 -26.97 -6.87 24.08
CA ASP A 9 -28.37 -6.84 23.64
C ASP A 9 -28.86 -8.25 23.28
N LYS A 10 -29.80 -8.78 24.07
CA LYS A 10 -30.37 -10.12 23.87
C LYS A 10 -31.14 -10.25 22.55
N LYS A 11 -31.76 -9.18 22.06
CA LYS A 11 -32.46 -9.17 20.77
C LYS A 11 -31.44 -9.33 19.65
N GLU A 12 -30.36 -8.57 19.69
CA GLU A 12 -29.28 -8.69 18.71
C GLU A 12 -28.66 -10.10 18.68
N VAL A 13 -28.47 -10.74 19.84
CA VAL A 13 -28.01 -12.13 19.92
C VAL A 13 -28.99 -13.10 19.27
N SER A 14 -30.29 -12.92 19.54
CA SER A 14 -31.34 -13.74 18.94
C SER A 14 -31.37 -13.60 17.41
N ASP A 15 -31.33 -12.36 16.93
CA ASP A 15 -31.32 -12.06 15.49
C ASP A 15 -30.09 -12.67 14.82
N PHE A 16 -28.91 -12.50 15.42
CA PHE A 16 -27.69 -13.11 14.91
C PHE A 16 -27.75 -14.63 14.91
N ARG A 17 -28.21 -15.26 16.01
CA ARG A 17 -28.39 -16.71 16.11
C ARG A 17 -29.29 -17.26 15.01
N ASN A 18 -30.27 -16.48 14.54
CA ASN A 18 -31.20 -16.87 13.48
C ASN A 18 -30.63 -16.69 12.07
N SER A 19 -29.56 -15.91 11.90
CA SER A 19 -28.86 -15.79 10.62
C SER A 19 -28.20 -17.13 10.22
N SER A 20 -27.97 -17.35 8.92
CA SER A 20 -27.27 -18.56 8.42
C SER A 20 -25.91 -18.75 9.10
N TYR A 21 -25.16 -17.66 9.28
CA TYR A 21 -23.86 -17.68 9.95
C TYR A 21 -23.98 -17.99 11.45
N GLY A 22 -24.86 -17.28 12.17
CA GLY A 22 -25.03 -17.49 13.62
C GLY A 22 -25.60 -18.87 13.97
N LYS A 23 -26.43 -19.48 13.12
CA LYS A 23 -26.88 -20.88 13.30
C LYS A 23 -25.71 -21.86 13.29
N ARG A 24 -24.82 -21.74 12.28
CA ARG A 24 -23.62 -22.58 12.15
C ARG A 24 -22.68 -22.40 13.34
N TYR A 25 -22.40 -21.15 13.72
CA TYR A 25 -21.53 -20.83 14.85
C TYR A 25 -22.10 -21.30 16.18
N ASN A 26 -23.40 -21.09 16.43
CA ASN A 26 -24.07 -21.54 17.66
C ASN A 26 -24.02 -23.07 17.82
N LYS A 27 -24.07 -23.84 16.72
CA LYS A 27 -23.92 -25.30 16.76
C LYS A 27 -22.54 -25.72 17.27
N LEU A 28 -21.47 -25.08 16.82
CA LEU A 28 -20.12 -25.32 17.34
C LEU A 28 -20.02 -24.92 18.81
N LEU A 29 -20.52 -23.74 19.15
CA LEU A 29 -20.47 -23.22 20.51
C LEU A 29 -21.23 -24.11 21.51
N LEU A 30 -22.30 -24.79 21.08
CA LEU A 30 -23.00 -25.79 21.90
C LEU A 30 -22.16 -27.05 22.13
N LYS A 31 -21.34 -27.46 21.16
CA LYS A 31 -20.39 -28.57 21.31
C LYS A 31 -19.32 -28.19 22.34
N ASP A 32 -18.72 -27.02 22.17
CA ASP A 32 -17.68 -26.49 23.08
C ASP A 32 -18.23 -26.25 24.49
N SER A 33 -19.47 -25.77 24.60
CA SER A 33 -20.13 -25.55 25.88
C SER A 33 -20.24 -26.83 26.72
N LYS A 34 -20.42 -27.99 26.08
CA LYS A 34 -20.41 -29.28 26.79
C LYS A 34 -19.01 -29.66 27.29
N ILE A 35 -17.98 -29.34 26.51
CA ILE A 35 -16.59 -29.66 26.83
C ILE A 35 -16.06 -28.74 27.94
N TYR A 36 -16.38 -27.46 27.86
CA TYR A 36 -15.79 -26.42 28.72
C TYR A 36 -16.74 -25.87 29.79
N GLY A 37 -17.96 -26.40 29.89
CA GLY A 37 -18.95 -25.97 30.90
C GLY A 37 -19.43 -24.52 30.70
N LEU A 38 -19.55 -24.04 29.47
CA LEU A 38 -19.98 -22.66 29.19
C LEU A 38 -21.48 -22.51 29.48
N ASP A 39 -21.85 -21.58 30.36
CA ASP A 39 -23.25 -21.27 30.63
C ASP A 39 -23.91 -20.48 29.47
N ARG A 40 -25.25 -20.32 29.56
CA ARG A 40 -26.01 -19.61 28.52
C ARG A 40 -25.61 -18.14 28.37
N ASN A 41 -25.31 -17.43 29.46
CA ASN A 41 -24.96 -16.01 29.40
C ASN A 41 -23.61 -15.80 28.72
N ILE A 42 -22.63 -16.65 29.04
CA ILE A 42 -21.35 -16.67 28.35
C ILE A 42 -21.58 -16.96 26.86
N ARG A 43 -22.33 -18.00 26.50
CA ARG A 43 -22.64 -18.29 25.09
C ARG A 43 -23.28 -17.11 24.34
N ASP A 44 -24.26 -16.46 24.96
CA ASP A 44 -24.96 -15.33 24.36
C ASP A 44 -24.01 -14.13 24.16
N PHE A 45 -23.12 -13.88 25.12
CA PHE A 45 -22.07 -12.85 24.97
C PHE A 45 -21.14 -13.15 23.79
N ILE A 46 -20.75 -14.40 23.60
CA ILE A 46 -19.84 -14.81 22.51
C ILE A 46 -20.50 -14.58 21.15
N LEU A 47 -21.77 -14.97 21.03
CA LEU A 47 -22.56 -14.73 19.82
C LEU A 47 -22.71 -13.23 19.54
N TYR A 48 -22.93 -12.42 20.58
CA TYR A 48 -22.97 -10.97 20.46
C TYR A 48 -21.64 -10.41 19.94
N THR A 49 -20.53 -10.82 20.54
CA THR A 49 -19.18 -10.41 20.10
C THR A 49 -18.95 -10.77 18.64
N ARG A 50 -19.33 -11.99 18.23
CA ARG A 50 -19.18 -12.46 16.85
C ARG A 50 -20.06 -11.70 15.86
N LYS A 51 -21.26 -11.30 16.27
CA LYS A 51 -22.12 -10.39 15.48
C LYS A 51 -21.44 -9.05 15.25
N LYS A 52 -20.92 -8.42 16.32
CA LYS A 52 -20.26 -7.10 16.22
C LYS A 52 -19.00 -7.15 15.36
N GLU A 53 -18.25 -8.25 15.42
CA GLU A 53 -17.14 -8.50 14.51
C GLU A 53 -17.62 -8.49 13.05
N LEU A 54 -18.64 -9.27 12.71
CA LEU A 54 -19.18 -9.33 11.34
C LEU A 54 -19.75 -7.98 10.86
N GLU A 55 -20.45 -7.24 11.73
CA GLU A 55 -20.94 -5.90 11.45
C GLU A 55 -19.80 -4.90 11.18
N SER A 56 -18.70 -4.99 11.92
CA SER A 56 -17.54 -4.12 11.73
C SER A 56 -16.89 -4.35 10.36
N LEU A 57 -16.84 -5.61 9.91
CA LEU A 57 -16.31 -5.99 8.61
C LEU A 57 -17.18 -5.49 7.46
N ASN A 58 -18.51 -5.52 7.63
CA ASN A 58 -19.45 -4.99 6.65
C ASN A 58 -19.31 -3.47 6.42
N LYS A 59 -18.72 -2.74 7.37
CA LYS A 59 -18.51 -1.28 7.30
C LYS A 59 -17.17 -0.88 6.67
N SER A 60 -16.35 -1.83 6.23
CA SER A 60 -14.94 -1.60 5.92
C SER A 60 -14.55 -2.05 4.48
N THR A 61 -13.45 -1.48 3.95
CA THR A 61 -12.98 -1.52 2.55
C THR A 61 -12.56 -2.89 1.97
N ASN A 62 -12.01 -2.96 0.74
CA ASN A 62 -11.67 -4.20 0.00
C ASN A 62 -10.81 -5.25 0.76
N VAL A 63 -9.87 -4.81 1.61
CA VAL A 63 -9.02 -5.75 2.39
C VAL A 63 -9.86 -6.57 3.39
N TRP A 64 -10.99 -6.02 3.80
CA TRP A 64 -11.93 -6.60 4.75
C TRP A 64 -12.79 -7.70 4.16
N THR A 65 -12.87 -7.79 2.84
CA THR A 65 -13.62 -8.87 2.18
C THR A 65 -12.91 -10.21 2.34
N SER A 66 -11.57 -10.25 2.28
CA SER A 66 -10.83 -11.50 2.50
C SER A 66 -10.95 -11.99 3.94
N THR A 67 -10.82 -11.06 4.88
CA THR A 67 -11.07 -11.30 6.29
C THR A 67 -12.50 -11.78 6.57
N LYS A 68 -13.50 -11.09 6.03
CA LYS A 68 -14.90 -11.43 6.23
C LYS A 68 -15.20 -12.82 5.71
N TYR A 69 -14.80 -13.09 4.47
CA TYR A 69 -14.94 -14.41 3.88
C TYR A 69 -14.28 -15.49 4.74
N PHE A 70 -13.06 -15.22 5.24
CA PHE A 70 -12.35 -16.15 6.10
C PHE A 70 -13.15 -16.46 7.38
N LEU A 71 -13.65 -15.43 8.05
CA LEU A 71 -14.48 -15.57 9.24
C LEU A 71 -15.84 -16.20 8.96
N GLU A 72 -16.41 -16.04 7.77
CA GLU A 72 -17.70 -16.61 7.37
C GLU A 72 -17.61 -18.09 6.97
N ASN A 73 -16.47 -18.52 6.42
CA ASN A 73 -16.29 -19.85 5.84
C ASN A 73 -15.37 -20.76 6.66
N HIS A 74 -14.52 -20.19 7.51
CA HIS A 74 -13.54 -20.91 8.30
C HIS A 74 -13.51 -20.47 9.79
N PHE A 75 -14.70 -20.20 10.35
CA PHE A 75 -14.85 -19.80 11.76
C PHE A 75 -14.46 -20.89 12.76
N ASP A 76 -14.39 -22.14 12.32
CA ASP A 76 -13.98 -23.31 13.08
C ASP A 76 -12.48 -23.31 13.41
N ILE A 77 -11.69 -22.46 12.73
CA ILE A 77 -10.26 -22.36 12.99
C ILE A 77 -9.97 -21.65 14.31
N PHE A 78 -10.85 -20.73 14.72
CA PHE A 78 -10.70 -20.05 16.00
C PHE A 78 -11.47 -20.79 17.07
N ASN A 79 -10.74 -21.36 18.03
CA ASN A 79 -11.38 -21.90 19.20
C ASN A 79 -11.97 -20.75 20.02
N PHE A 80 -13.02 -21.05 20.76
CA PHE A 80 -13.62 -20.10 21.67
C PHE A 80 -12.60 -19.42 22.62
N HIS A 81 -11.60 -20.19 23.09
CA HIS A 81 -10.51 -19.69 23.92
C HIS A 81 -9.60 -18.68 23.22
N ASP A 82 -9.53 -18.70 21.89
CA ASP A 82 -8.80 -17.69 21.13
C ASP A 82 -9.55 -16.36 21.09
N LEU A 83 -10.82 -16.30 21.51
CA LEU A 83 -11.55 -15.04 21.64
C LEU A 83 -11.44 -14.39 23.03
N PHE A 84 -10.98 -15.13 24.06
CA PHE A 84 -10.92 -14.67 25.46
C PHE A 84 -9.49 -14.76 26.01
N THR A 85 -8.91 -13.63 26.43
CA THR A 85 -7.66 -13.60 27.20
C THR A 85 -7.97 -13.64 28.69
N LYS A 86 -7.40 -14.59 29.43
CA LYS A 86 -7.46 -14.53 30.90
C LYS A 86 -6.55 -13.42 31.45
N ASP A 87 -5.53 -13.03 30.67
CA ASP A 87 -4.49 -12.10 31.08
C ASP A 87 -4.85 -10.66 30.72
N LYS A 88 -5.18 -9.86 31.74
CA LYS A 88 -5.49 -8.43 31.57
C LYS A 88 -4.31 -7.70 30.92
N GLY A 89 -4.57 -6.95 29.86
CA GLY A 89 -3.59 -6.07 29.21
C GLY A 89 -2.84 -6.68 28.03
N LEU A 90 -3.02 -7.97 27.75
CA LEU A 90 -2.56 -8.56 26.50
C LEU A 90 -3.57 -8.33 25.38
N ILE A 91 -3.03 -8.19 24.17
CA ILE A 91 -3.78 -8.13 22.93
C ILE A 91 -3.44 -9.37 22.12
N LYS A 92 -4.47 -10.00 21.54
CA LYS A 92 -4.27 -11.11 20.61
C LYS A 92 -4.10 -10.59 19.21
N PHE A 93 -2.96 -10.86 18.58
CA PHE A 93 -2.70 -10.58 17.18
C PHE A 93 -2.87 -11.86 16.38
N PHE A 94 -3.82 -11.88 15.45
CA PHE A 94 -3.98 -13.00 14.53
C PHE A 94 -3.23 -12.67 13.27
N ILE A 95 -2.18 -13.41 12.95
CA ILE A 95 -1.41 -13.24 11.71
C ILE A 95 -1.69 -14.44 10.83
N VAL A 96 -2.35 -14.21 9.71
CA VAL A 96 -2.59 -15.23 8.69
C VAL A 96 -1.47 -15.12 7.65
N VAL A 97 -0.83 -16.23 7.29
CA VAL A 97 0.23 -16.34 6.26
C VAL A 97 0.06 -17.62 5.43
N SER A 98 0.73 -17.75 4.28
CA SER A 98 0.84 -19.07 3.63
C SER A 98 1.65 -20.02 4.53
N SER A 99 1.38 -21.32 4.48
CA SER A 99 2.08 -22.28 5.35
C SER A 99 3.60 -22.31 5.13
N GLU A 100 4.07 -22.02 3.92
CA GLU A 100 5.49 -21.89 3.57
C GLU A 100 6.20 -20.75 4.33
N GLN A 101 5.44 -19.74 4.76
CA GLN A 101 5.94 -18.58 5.50
C GLN A 101 5.90 -18.76 7.02
N GLY A 102 5.42 -19.92 7.52
CA GLY A 102 5.22 -20.17 8.96
C GLY A 102 6.51 -20.01 9.79
N ASN A 103 7.60 -20.63 9.34
CA ASN A 103 8.89 -20.60 10.03
C ASN A 103 9.42 -19.17 10.26
N THR A 104 9.15 -18.26 9.31
CA THR A 104 9.57 -16.86 9.44
C THR A 104 8.80 -16.16 10.56
N ILE A 105 7.49 -16.42 10.69
CA ILE A 105 6.69 -15.85 11.78
C ILE A 105 7.10 -16.44 13.13
N GLU A 106 7.36 -17.74 13.21
CA GLU A 106 7.82 -18.40 14.42
C GLU A 106 9.08 -17.74 14.96
N LYS A 107 10.10 -17.58 14.09
CA LYS A 107 11.34 -16.90 14.45
C LYS A 107 11.10 -15.46 14.92
N ILE A 108 10.24 -14.70 14.25
CA ILE A 108 9.87 -13.34 14.71
C ILE A 108 9.22 -13.42 16.10
N CYS A 109 8.31 -14.36 16.35
CA CYS A 109 7.66 -14.48 17.65
C CYS A 109 8.66 -14.85 18.76
N GLU A 110 9.62 -15.72 18.46
CA GLU A 110 10.72 -16.09 19.36
C GLU A 110 11.62 -14.89 19.68
N ASP A 111 12.00 -14.10 18.68
CA ASP A 111 12.85 -12.90 18.85
C ASP A 111 12.21 -11.86 19.79
N TYR A 112 10.87 -11.77 19.80
CA TYR A 112 10.11 -10.88 20.69
C TYR A 112 9.67 -11.53 22.01
N ASN A 113 10.02 -12.81 22.23
CA ASN A 113 9.65 -13.60 23.40
C ASN A 113 8.14 -13.52 23.72
N VAL A 114 7.31 -13.71 22.70
CA VAL A 114 5.85 -13.70 22.84
C VAL A 114 5.29 -15.12 22.79
N HIS A 115 4.24 -15.38 23.58
CA HIS A 115 3.50 -16.62 23.47
C HIS A 115 2.61 -16.57 22.22
N TYR A 116 2.60 -17.66 21.46
CA TYR A 116 1.72 -17.80 20.30
C TYR A 116 1.16 -19.22 20.14
N LYS A 117 0.09 -19.34 19.35
CA LYS A 117 -0.47 -20.62 18.89
C LYS A 117 -0.55 -20.61 17.38
N ILE A 118 -0.28 -21.76 16.76
CA ILE A 118 -0.40 -21.94 15.32
C ILE A 118 -1.63 -22.81 15.02
N TYR A 119 -2.43 -22.35 14.08
CA TYR A 119 -3.47 -23.14 13.44
C TYR A 119 -3.15 -23.28 11.96
N SER A 120 -3.42 -24.44 11.37
CA SER A 120 -3.25 -24.65 9.93
C SER A 120 -4.56 -25.05 9.30
N CYS A 121 -4.86 -24.51 8.13
CA CYS A 121 -6.00 -24.93 7.34
C CYS A 121 -5.73 -24.83 5.85
N THR A 122 -6.49 -25.57 5.06
CA THR A 122 -6.52 -25.43 3.60
C THR A 122 -7.77 -24.67 3.19
N ILE A 123 -7.60 -23.56 2.47
CA ILE A 123 -8.70 -22.85 1.82
C ILE A 123 -9.14 -23.70 0.63
N LYS A 124 -10.31 -24.33 0.72
CA LYS A 124 -10.74 -25.38 -0.22
C LYS A 124 -10.86 -24.88 -1.66
N GLU A 125 -11.27 -23.62 -1.81
CA GLU A 125 -11.55 -22.97 -3.08
C GLU A 125 -10.28 -22.70 -3.88
N THR A 126 -9.18 -22.40 -3.19
CA THR A 126 -7.89 -22.07 -3.80
C THR A 126 -6.85 -23.19 -3.64
N ASN A 127 -7.17 -24.20 -2.82
CA ASN A 127 -6.25 -25.22 -2.32
C ASN A 127 -4.98 -24.63 -1.65
N VAL A 128 -5.06 -23.38 -1.17
CA VAL A 128 -3.94 -22.71 -0.50
C VAL A 128 -3.92 -23.13 0.96
N GLN A 129 -2.77 -23.62 1.40
CA GLN A 129 -2.51 -23.91 2.81
C GLN A 129 -2.06 -22.63 3.51
N ILE A 130 -2.74 -22.30 4.61
CA ILE A 130 -2.43 -21.12 5.43
C ILE A 130 -2.12 -21.55 6.86
N SER A 131 -1.28 -20.75 7.50
CA SER A 131 -1.00 -20.81 8.93
C SER A 131 -1.50 -19.54 9.61
N ILE A 132 -2.09 -19.69 10.79
CA ILE A 132 -2.63 -18.59 11.58
C ILE A 132 -1.97 -18.58 12.94
N PHE A 133 -1.26 -17.51 13.20
CA PHE A 133 -0.57 -17.26 14.45
C PHE A 133 -1.46 -16.42 15.34
N VAL A 134 -1.87 -16.97 16.48
CA VAL A 134 -2.55 -16.22 17.54
C VAL A 134 -1.50 -15.83 18.57
N ILE A 135 -1.04 -14.58 18.48
CA ILE A 135 0.06 -14.04 19.26
C ILE A 135 -0.49 -13.24 20.43
N TYR A 136 0.02 -13.48 21.64
CA TYR A 136 -0.43 -12.84 22.86
C TYR A 136 0.64 -11.83 23.29
N ALA A 137 0.39 -10.53 23.05
CA ALA A 137 1.41 -9.50 23.24
C ALA A 137 0.81 -8.18 23.71
N LYS A 138 1.62 -7.31 24.33
CA LYS A 138 1.25 -5.90 24.52
C LYS A 138 1.03 -5.23 23.16
N ASN A 139 0.21 -4.18 23.10
CA ASN A 139 -0.11 -3.48 21.85
C ASN A 139 1.13 -3.07 21.05
N GLU A 140 2.13 -2.49 21.71
CA GLU A 140 3.37 -2.02 21.08
C GLU A 140 4.19 -3.20 20.52
N THR A 141 4.38 -4.25 21.31
CA THR A 141 5.08 -5.48 20.89
C THR A 141 4.40 -6.14 19.70
N GLY A 142 3.08 -6.31 19.72
CA GLY A 142 2.38 -6.95 18.60
C GLY A 142 2.35 -6.08 17.34
N ARG A 143 2.35 -4.75 17.47
CA ARG A 143 2.55 -3.84 16.32
C ARG A 143 3.96 -3.96 15.75
N GLU A 144 4.95 -4.14 16.61
CA GLU A 144 6.33 -4.31 16.18
C GLU A 144 6.52 -5.66 15.46
N ILE A 145 5.97 -6.75 16.00
CA ILE A 145 5.92 -8.05 15.30
C ILE A 145 5.24 -7.89 13.94
N TRP A 146 4.09 -7.21 13.88
CA TRP A 146 3.41 -6.91 12.62
C TRP A 146 4.34 -6.21 11.63
N ARG A 147 5.06 -5.17 12.09
CA ARG A 147 6.03 -4.43 11.28
C ARG A 147 7.16 -5.33 10.77
N GLN A 148 7.70 -6.22 11.60
CA GLN A 148 8.71 -7.20 11.20
C GLN A 148 8.18 -8.20 10.18
N CYS A 149 6.92 -8.61 10.31
CA CYS A 149 6.28 -9.46 9.30
C CYS A 149 6.15 -8.71 7.96
N GLU A 150 5.80 -7.42 7.96
CA GLU A 150 5.82 -6.59 6.75
C GLU A 150 7.24 -6.47 6.16
N TYR A 151 8.25 -6.30 7.01
CA TYR A 151 9.66 -6.32 6.61
C TYR A 151 10.15 -7.70 6.17
N ALA A 152 9.43 -8.77 6.47
CA ALA A 152 9.71 -10.08 5.89
C ALA A 152 8.90 -10.32 4.61
N GLY A 153 8.20 -9.30 4.08
CA GLY A 153 7.39 -9.40 2.87
C GLY A 153 6.14 -10.25 3.03
N LEU A 154 5.72 -10.49 4.27
CA LEU A 154 4.63 -11.39 4.57
C LEU A 154 3.30 -10.70 4.31
N ARG A 155 2.39 -11.40 3.63
CA ARG A 155 1.02 -10.93 3.39
C ARG A 155 0.18 -11.30 4.59
N ILE A 156 -0.06 -10.32 5.46
CA ILE A 156 -0.66 -10.52 6.77
C ILE A 156 -2.00 -9.79 6.89
N GLY A 157 -3.02 -10.53 7.30
CA GLY A 157 -4.20 -9.96 7.95
C GLY A 157 -3.95 -9.93 9.45
N VAL A 158 -4.13 -8.79 10.11
CA VAL A 158 -3.94 -8.65 11.56
C VAL A 158 -5.27 -8.36 12.27
N TYR A 159 -5.55 -9.16 13.28
CA TYR A 159 -6.74 -8.99 14.12
C TYR A 159 -6.28 -8.75 15.53
N SER A 160 -6.81 -7.72 16.19
CA SER A 160 -6.43 -7.39 17.55
C SER A 160 -7.64 -7.45 18.50
N TYR A 161 -7.54 -8.25 19.56
CA TYR A 161 -8.54 -8.31 20.64
C TYR A 161 -7.92 -7.81 21.93
N SER A 162 -8.58 -6.91 22.65
CA SER A 162 -8.18 -6.47 23.98
C SER A 162 -9.32 -6.66 24.98
N ASP A 163 -9.08 -7.36 26.08
CA ASP A 163 -10.09 -7.57 27.14
C ASP A 163 -10.17 -6.40 28.14
N ILE A 164 -9.81 -5.18 27.72
CA ILE A 164 -9.74 -4.04 28.63
C ILE A 164 -11.15 -3.54 28.94
N THR A 165 -11.57 -3.89 30.17
CA THR A 165 -12.80 -3.60 30.90
C THR A 165 -13.08 -2.10 31.17
N SER A 166 -12.78 -1.21 30.24
CA SER A 166 -13.21 0.19 30.37
C SER A 166 -14.70 0.31 30.01
N LYS A 167 -15.43 1.16 30.73
CA LYS A 167 -16.91 1.32 30.76
C LYS A 167 -17.61 1.50 29.39
N SER A 168 -16.87 1.59 28.29
CA SER A 168 -17.39 1.55 26.92
C SER A 168 -16.94 0.26 26.23
N LEU A 169 -17.88 -0.65 25.96
CA LEU A 169 -17.71 -1.82 25.08
C LEU A 169 -17.30 -1.39 23.65
N ARG A 170 -16.05 -0.97 23.42
CA ARG A 170 -15.47 -0.79 22.07
C ARG A 170 -14.49 -1.93 21.83
N PHE A 171 -15.05 -3.10 21.57
CA PHE A 171 -14.40 -4.41 21.52
C PHE A 171 -13.83 -4.77 20.14
N TYR A 172 -13.19 -3.86 19.42
CA TYR A 172 -12.62 -4.26 18.13
C TYR A 172 -11.77 -3.13 17.57
N LYS A 173 -10.51 -3.43 17.30
CA LYS A 173 -9.78 -2.67 16.29
C LYS A 173 -9.07 -3.67 15.40
N ILE A 174 -9.69 -3.93 14.26
CA ILE A 174 -9.07 -4.76 13.25
C ILE A 174 -8.17 -3.84 12.43
N TYR A 175 -6.93 -4.26 12.19
CA TYR A 175 -5.97 -3.53 11.38
C TYR A 175 -5.54 -4.44 10.24
N ASN A 176 -6.07 -4.20 9.05
CA ASN A 176 -5.69 -5.03 7.92
C ASN A 176 -4.46 -4.45 7.22
N GLY A 177 -3.36 -5.22 7.22
CA GLY A 177 -2.12 -4.87 6.55
C GLY A 177 -2.21 -5.15 5.05
N ARG A 178 -2.55 -6.38 4.63
CA ARG A 178 -2.63 -6.81 3.22
C ARG A 178 -3.59 -8.01 3.07
N SER A 179 -4.37 -8.09 1.97
CA SER A 179 -5.36 -9.17 1.77
C SER A 179 -4.77 -10.45 1.17
N PHE A 180 -5.33 -11.59 1.57
CA PHE A 180 -5.13 -12.89 0.92
C PHE A 180 -5.75 -12.94 -0.47
N PRO A 181 -5.18 -13.75 -1.39
CA PRO A 181 -5.86 -14.17 -2.59
C PRO A 181 -7.23 -14.77 -2.28
N LEU A 182 -8.31 -14.09 -2.64
CA LEU A 182 -9.60 -14.73 -2.80
C LEU A 182 -10.00 -14.60 -4.25
N ASP A 183 -10.39 -15.72 -4.86
CA ASP A 183 -10.75 -15.77 -6.28
C ASP A 183 -11.96 -14.88 -6.61
N LYS A 184 -12.83 -14.59 -5.63
CA LYS A 184 -13.90 -13.57 -5.72
C LYS A 184 -14.20 -12.98 -4.35
N PRO A 185 -14.21 -11.65 -4.16
CA PRO A 185 -14.91 -11.05 -3.03
C PRO A 185 -16.41 -11.35 -3.17
N ALA A 186 -17.02 -11.98 -2.15
CA ALA A 186 -18.46 -12.29 -2.13
C ALA A 186 -19.37 -11.04 -2.03
N THR A 187 -18.80 -9.84 -2.01
CA THR A 187 -19.54 -8.58 -1.84
C THR A 187 -19.08 -7.52 -2.85
N ASN A 188 -20.03 -6.93 -3.58
CA ASN A 188 -19.87 -5.86 -4.59
C ASN A 188 -19.37 -4.50 -4.05
N ASN A 189 -18.64 -4.44 -2.93
CA ASN A 189 -18.29 -3.17 -2.31
C ASN A 189 -17.08 -2.50 -2.98
N TYR A 190 -17.41 -1.53 -3.84
CA TYR A 190 -16.55 -0.57 -4.51
C TYR A 190 -15.77 0.33 -3.52
N TYR A 191 -14.44 0.33 -3.59
CA TYR A 191 -13.60 1.45 -3.14
C TYR A 191 -12.49 1.75 -4.16
N ALA A 192 -12.13 3.04 -4.26
CA ALA A 192 -11.43 3.68 -5.37
C ALA A 192 -10.03 3.13 -5.73
N ALA A 193 -9.40 2.35 -4.87
CA ALA A 193 -8.27 1.49 -5.22
C ALA A 193 -8.74 0.04 -5.08
N LEU A 194 -9.05 -0.61 -6.21
CA LEU A 194 -9.47 -2.01 -6.24
C LEU A 194 -8.27 -2.94 -5.95
N SER A 195 -7.70 -2.86 -4.75
CA SER A 195 -6.74 -3.86 -4.26
C SER A 195 -7.37 -5.24 -4.30
N GLY A 196 -6.62 -6.27 -4.68
CA GLY A 196 -7.11 -7.64 -4.63
C GLY A 196 -6.36 -8.58 -5.56
N TYR A 197 -6.75 -9.85 -5.51
CA TYR A 197 -6.19 -10.90 -6.36
C TYR A 197 -6.63 -10.74 -7.81
N ARG A 198 -5.74 -11.06 -8.74
CA ARG A 198 -5.99 -11.10 -10.17
C ARG A 198 -5.64 -12.48 -10.67
N LYS A 199 -6.65 -13.20 -11.15
CA LYS A 199 -6.54 -14.61 -11.54
C LYS A 199 -5.59 -14.82 -12.71
N ASP A 200 -5.62 -13.89 -13.67
CA ASP A 200 -4.72 -13.84 -14.81
C ASP A 200 -3.24 -13.76 -14.37
N LEU A 201 -2.94 -12.92 -13.38
CA LEU A 201 -1.59 -12.70 -12.86
C LEU A 201 -1.20 -13.65 -11.71
N ARG A 202 -2.17 -14.41 -11.19
CA ARG A 202 -2.04 -15.24 -9.97
C ARG A 202 -1.39 -14.50 -8.79
N HIS A 203 -1.71 -13.21 -8.66
CA HIS A 203 -1.10 -12.33 -7.66
C HIS A 203 -2.09 -11.29 -7.15
N SER A 204 -1.91 -10.79 -5.93
CA SER A 204 -2.70 -9.64 -5.43
C SER A 204 -1.89 -8.35 -5.44
N PHE A 205 -2.53 -7.28 -5.90
CA PHE A 205 -1.95 -5.94 -5.99
C PHE A 205 -2.71 -4.97 -5.09
N LYS A 206 -2.07 -3.86 -4.70
CA LYS A 206 -2.69 -2.78 -3.92
C LYS A 206 -3.51 -1.83 -4.79
N SER A 207 -3.23 -1.78 -6.09
CA SER A 207 -3.98 -0.93 -7.03
C SER A 207 -4.18 -1.59 -8.40
N LYS A 208 -5.11 -1.00 -9.17
CA LYS A 208 -5.29 -1.36 -10.59
C LYS A 208 -4.07 -1.04 -11.43
N TRP A 209 -3.36 0.04 -11.10
CA TRP A 209 -2.19 0.50 -11.84
C TRP A 209 -1.04 -0.48 -11.70
N GLU A 210 -0.85 -1.04 -10.51
CA GLU A 210 0.10 -2.14 -10.30
C GLU A 210 -0.28 -3.40 -11.06
N ALA A 211 -1.55 -3.80 -11.03
CA ALA A 211 -2.01 -4.96 -11.79
C ALA A 211 -1.81 -4.75 -13.31
N ASP A 212 -2.20 -3.59 -13.85
CA ASP A 212 -2.03 -3.26 -15.27
C ASP A 212 -0.54 -3.19 -15.66
N PHE A 213 0.31 -2.63 -14.80
CA PHE A 213 1.75 -2.63 -15.04
C PHE A 213 2.34 -4.05 -15.03
N ALA A 214 1.92 -4.92 -14.11
CA ALA A 214 2.32 -6.32 -14.10
C ALA A 214 1.92 -7.05 -15.40
N ARG A 215 0.71 -6.79 -15.92
CA ARG A 215 0.28 -7.33 -17.23
C ARG A 215 1.16 -6.82 -18.37
N PHE A 216 1.53 -5.54 -18.33
CA PHE A 216 2.49 -4.99 -19.29
C PHE A 216 3.85 -5.70 -19.20
N LEU A 217 4.35 -6.00 -18.00
CA LEU A 217 5.60 -6.76 -17.84
C LEU A 217 5.51 -8.20 -18.38
N GLU A 218 4.40 -8.90 -18.13
CA GLU A 218 4.15 -10.23 -18.72
C GLU A 218 4.06 -10.16 -20.24
N PHE A 219 3.35 -9.17 -20.79
CA PHE A 219 3.26 -8.95 -22.24
C PHE A 219 4.65 -8.71 -22.86
N GLN A 220 5.55 -8.05 -22.12
CA GLN A 220 6.94 -7.80 -22.52
C GLN A 220 7.88 -8.99 -22.25
N ASN A 221 7.36 -10.11 -21.75
CA ASN A 221 8.09 -11.30 -21.33
C ASN A 221 9.24 -10.95 -20.37
N LEU A 222 8.95 -10.13 -19.36
CA LEU A 222 9.90 -9.74 -18.32
C LEU A 222 9.56 -10.43 -17.00
N ASN A 223 10.59 -10.98 -16.35
CA ASN A 223 10.46 -11.52 -15.01
C ASN A 223 10.42 -10.38 -13.99
N TRP A 224 9.42 -10.39 -13.12
CA TRP A 224 9.23 -9.40 -12.09
C TRP A 224 8.89 -10.05 -10.75
N LEU A 225 9.30 -9.38 -9.68
CA LEU A 225 8.96 -9.70 -8.30
C LEU A 225 8.21 -8.51 -7.73
N TYR A 226 7.01 -8.73 -7.19
CA TYR A 226 6.17 -7.66 -6.67
C TYR A 226 6.32 -7.57 -5.15
N GLU A 227 6.66 -6.38 -4.66
CA GLU A 227 6.90 -6.07 -3.24
C GLU A 227 7.78 -7.11 -2.53
N ASP A 228 8.84 -7.56 -3.19
CA ASP A 228 9.73 -8.59 -2.65
C ASP A 228 10.66 -8.00 -1.57
N PRO A 229 10.61 -8.53 -0.34
CA PRO A 229 11.38 -8.03 0.79
C PRO A 229 12.89 -8.14 0.59
N SER A 230 13.39 -8.97 -0.32
CA SER A 230 14.82 -9.08 -0.56
C SER A 230 15.43 -7.78 -1.12
N TYR A 231 14.59 -6.82 -1.55
CA TYR A 231 14.98 -5.58 -2.22
C TYR A 231 14.58 -4.30 -1.47
N PHE A 232 14.51 -4.34 -0.13
CA PHE A 232 14.33 -3.11 0.65
C PHE A 232 15.52 -2.17 0.49
N ILE A 233 15.21 -0.88 0.57
CA ILE A 233 16.20 0.18 0.67
C ILE A 233 16.11 0.78 2.08
N ASP A 234 17.23 0.80 2.78
CA ASP A 234 17.35 1.56 4.02
C ASP A 234 17.41 3.05 3.70
N THR A 235 16.38 3.76 4.16
CA THR A 235 16.20 5.20 3.97
C THR A 235 16.69 6.05 5.15
N GLY A 236 17.62 5.52 5.96
CA GLY A 236 18.17 6.22 7.12
C GLY A 236 17.23 6.14 8.33
N GLY A 237 16.77 4.94 8.65
CA GLY A 237 15.87 4.67 9.78
C GLY A 237 14.43 4.33 9.40
N LYS A 238 14.15 4.22 8.09
CA LYS A 238 12.91 3.65 7.55
C LYS A 238 13.26 2.73 6.39
N TYR A 239 12.43 1.72 6.15
CA TYR A 239 12.57 0.86 4.98
C TYR A 239 11.64 1.32 3.88
N TYR A 240 12.16 1.39 2.66
CA TYR A 240 11.40 1.60 1.45
C TYR A 240 11.37 0.28 0.66
N LEU A 241 10.16 -0.19 0.35
CA LEU A 241 9.91 -1.38 -0.46
C LEU A 241 9.30 -0.91 -1.78
N PRO A 242 10.00 -1.06 -2.91
CA PRO A 242 9.44 -0.72 -4.22
C PRO A 242 8.32 -1.71 -4.59
N ASP A 243 7.41 -1.26 -5.45
CA ASP A 243 6.30 -2.10 -5.90
C ASP A 243 6.78 -3.27 -6.77
N PHE A 244 7.78 -3.07 -7.62
CA PHE A 244 8.37 -4.14 -8.43
C PHE A 244 9.89 -4.13 -8.44
N TYR A 245 10.46 -5.33 -8.54
CA TYR A 245 11.84 -5.56 -8.93
C TYR A 245 11.85 -6.36 -10.23
N ILE A 246 12.59 -5.88 -11.24
CA ILE A 246 12.67 -6.52 -12.56
C ILE A 246 14.13 -6.83 -12.84
N LYS A 247 14.43 -8.09 -13.18
CA LYS A 247 15.80 -8.54 -13.46
C LYS A 247 15.91 -9.20 -14.82
N LYS A 248 16.98 -8.86 -15.55
CA LYS A 248 17.34 -9.50 -16.82
C LYS A 248 18.86 -9.65 -16.92
N GLY A 249 19.35 -10.87 -16.70
CA GLY A 249 20.78 -11.14 -16.62
C GLY A 249 21.40 -10.44 -15.40
N ASN A 250 22.45 -9.63 -15.64
CA ASN A 250 23.15 -8.87 -14.61
C ASN A 250 22.58 -7.45 -14.41
N ASP A 251 21.48 -7.13 -15.09
CA ASP A 251 20.85 -5.81 -15.02
C ASP A 251 19.50 -5.91 -14.30
N SER A 252 19.18 -4.89 -13.53
CA SER A 252 17.95 -4.83 -12.75
C SER A 252 17.45 -3.41 -12.54
N VAL A 253 16.14 -3.29 -12.33
CA VAL A 253 15.47 -2.02 -12.06
C VAL A 253 14.42 -2.21 -10.98
N LEU A 254 14.38 -1.26 -10.05
CA LEU A 254 13.33 -1.12 -9.05
C LEU A 254 12.26 -0.18 -9.61
N VAL A 255 10.99 -0.56 -9.52
CA VAL A 255 9.88 0.24 -10.06
C VAL A 255 8.91 0.62 -8.94
N GLU A 256 8.57 1.90 -8.88
CA GLU A 256 7.55 2.46 -7.99
C GLU A 256 6.36 2.92 -8.81
N ILE A 257 5.15 2.52 -8.41
CA ILE A 257 3.90 2.97 -9.01
C ILE A 257 3.23 3.98 -8.08
N LYS A 258 2.99 5.20 -8.57
CA LYS A 258 2.48 6.29 -7.74
C LYS A 258 1.23 6.98 -8.25
N GLY A 259 0.14 6.81 -7.51
CA GLY A 259 -1.12 7.55 -7.70
C GLY A 259 -1.18 8.92 -7.05
N ARG A 260 -0.54 9.10 -5.89
CA ARG A 260 -0.58 10.34 -5.14
C ARG A 260 0.77 10.65 -4.51
N TRP A 261 1.20 11.90 -4.67
CA TRP A 261 2.43 12.43 -4.12
C TRP A 261 2.13 13.18 -2.81
N ASP A 262 2.21 12.49 -1.68
CA ASP A 262 2.20 13.12 -0.36
C ASP A 262 3.63 13.37 0.15
N LYS A 263 3.75 14.15 1.24
CA LYS A 263 5.06 14.50 1.83
C LYS A 263 5.90 13.26 2.17
N ARG A 264 5.25 12.17 2.62
CA ARG A 264 5.93 10.91 2.97
C ARG A 264 6.50 10.25 1.73
N SER A 265 5.70 10.14 0.67
CA SER A 265 6.09 9.52 -0.60
C SER A 265 7.22 10.28 -1.27
N LEU A 266 7.11 11.61 -1.35
CA LEU A 266 8.15 12.48 -1.89
C LEU A 266 9.48 12.25 -1.16
N SER A 267 9.47 12.26 0.18
CA SER A 267 10.68 12.05 0.97
C SER A 267 11.30 10.66 0.80
N HIS A 268 10.49 9.61 0.69
CA HIS A 268 11.01 8.25 0.49
C HIS A 268 11.65 8.08 -0.89
N ILE A 269 11.00 8.60 -1.93
CA ILE A 269 11.45 8.46 -3.32
C ILE A 269 12.67 9.35 -3.58
N ASP A 270 12.67 10.60 -3.09
CA ASP A 270 13.84 11.48 -3.16
C ASP A 270 15.07 10.82 -2.51
N TYR A 271 14.91 10.28 -1.31
CA TYR A 271 15.99 9.56 -0.64
C TYR A 271 16.44 8.34 -1.45
N SER A 272 15.48 7.55 -1.94
CA SER A 272 15.75 6.34 -2.71
C SER A 272 16.55 6.64 -3.98
N LEU A 273 16.16 7.68 -4.73
CA LEU A 273 16.85 8.14 -5.93
C LEU A 273 18.29 8.58 -5.63
N ARG A 274 18.50 9.38 -4.57
CA ARG A 274 19.83 9.87 -4.16
C ARG A 274 20.78 8.78 -3.67
N LYS A 275 20.24 7.63 -3.24
CA LYS A 275 21.03 6.53 -2.68
C LYS A 275 21.22 5.36 -3.63
N SER A 276 20.27 5.14 -4.54
CA SER A 276 20.38 4.10 -5.55
C SER A 276 21.31 4.54 -6.67
N ASP A 277 22.01 3.59 -7.30
CA ASP A 277 22.77 3.80 -8.54
C ASP A 277 21.86 4.07 -9.76
N ASN A 278 20.89 5.00 -9.63
CA ASN A 278 19.96 5.45 -10.66
C ASN A 278 19.07 4.38 -11.33
N ASN A 279 19.02 3.18 -10.76
CA ASN A 279 18.20 2.04 -11.24
C ASN A 279 16.79 2.01 -10.64
N HIS A 280 16.19 3.18 -10.45
CA HIS A 280 14.77 3.34 -10.13
C HIS A 280 13.99 3.83 -11.34
N LEU A 281 12.78 3.30 -11.52
CA LEU A 281 11.81 3.77 -12.51
C LEU A 281 10.52 4.17 -11.80
N ILE A 282 10.12 5.42 -11.96
CA ILE A 282 8.87 5.93 -11.40
C ILE A 282 7.78 5.86 -12.46
N ILE A 283 6.69 5.18 -12.14
CA ILE A 283 5.50 5.04 -12.96
C ILE A 283 4.36 5.78 -12.26
N ASP A 284 4.13 7.03 -12.63
CA ASP A 284 3.04 7.82 -12.05
C ASP A 284 1.77 7.79 -12.91
N SER A 285 0.79 8.62 -12.55
CA SER A 285 -0.46 8.75 -13.30
C SER A 285 -0.28 9.07 -14.79
N ASP A 286 0.73 9.87 -15.13
CA ASP A 286 0.97 10.32 -16.50
C ASP A 286 1.58 9.18 -17.33
N VAL A 287 2.46 8.38 -16.72
CA VAL A 287 3.00 7.16 -17.35
C VAL A 287 1.95 6.06 -17.50
N ILE A 288 1.13 5.82 -16.47
CA ILE A 288 0.02 4.85 -16.55
C ILE A 288 -0.98 5.25 -17.63
N LYS A 289 -1.24 6.56 -17.81
CA LYS A 289 -2.06 7.03 -18.92
C LYS A 289 -1.46 6.62 -20.27
N ILE A 290 -0.16 6.84 -20.48
CA ILE A 290 0.52 6.48 -21.74
C ILE A 290 0.43 4.97 -21.98
N LEU A 291 0.73 4.16 -20.97
CA LEU A 291 0.58 2.71 -21.02
C LEU A 291 -0.86 2.29 -21.36
N THR A 292 -1.84 2.90 -20.71
CA THR A 292 -3.27 2.62 -20.92
C THR A 292 -3.67 2.93 -22.35
N ASP A 293 -3.31 4.11 -22.88
CA ASP A 293 -3.66 4.49 -24.25
C ASP A 293 -3.02 3.56 -25.28
N LYS A 294 -1.82 3.05 -25.00
CA LYS A 294 -1.09 2.17 -25.91
C LYS A 294 -1.52 0.70 -25.84
N TYR A 295 -1.77 0.16 -24.65
CA TYR A 295 -1.85 -1.29 -24.44
C TYR A 295 -3.21 -1.82 -24.02
N LYS A 296 -4.17 -0.97 -23.59
CA LYS A 296 -5.47 -1.46 -23.06
C LYS A 296 -6.27 -2.34 -24.02
N THR A 297 -6.05 -2.19 -25.33
CA THR A 297 -6.72 -3.00 -26.37
C THR A 297 -5.97 -4.29 -26.71
N SER A 298 -4.67 -4.33 -26.44
CA SER A 298 -3.79 -5.46 -26.79
C SER A 298 -3.55 -6.41 -25.61
N ILE A 299 -3.66 -5.90 -24.38
CA ILE A 299 -3.44 -6.68 -23.15
C ILE A 299 -4.81 -7.05 -22.55
N PRO A 300 -5.16 -8.34 -22.48
CA PRO A 300 -6.41 -8.78 -21.86
C PRO A 300 -6.50 -8.35 -20.39
N SER A 301 -7.73 -8.21 -19.89
CA SER A 301 -8.01 -7.90 -18.48
C SER A 301 -7.46 -6.56 -17.97
N TRP A 302 -7.04 -5.65 -18.86
CA TRP A 302 -6.64 -4.30 -18.48
C TRP A 302 -7.79 -3.56 -17.77
N GLU A 303 -7.53 -2.96 -16.60
CA GLU A 303 -8.58 -2.43 -15.72
C GLU A 303 -8.74 -0.91 -15.77
N THR A 304 -7.71 -0.22 -16.24
CA THR A 304 -7.66 1.24 -16.31
C THR A 304 -8.14 1.73 -17.66
N ASN A 305 -9.19 2.53 -17.70
CA ASN A 305 -9.85 2.87 -18.98
C ASN A 305 -9.54 4.27 -19.50
N LYS A 306 -9.83 5.29 -18.69
CA LYS A 306 -9.76 6.70 -19.08
C LYS A 306 -8.97 7.48 -18.05
N MET A 307 -7.86 8.06 -18.50
CA MET A 307 -6.99 8.92 -17.70
C MET A 307 -6.67 10.20 -18.47
N SER A 308 -6.37 11.26 -17.74
CA SER A 308 -5.89 12.53 -18.27
C SER A 308 -4.58 12.90 -17.59
N PHE A 309 -3.69 13.61 -18.29
CA PHE A 309 -2.49 14.14 -17.66
C PHE A 309 -2.85 15.02 -16.48
N VAL A 310 -2.23 14.76 -15.33
CA VAL A 310 -2.59 15.37 -14.06
C VAL A 310 -1.81 16.66 -13.88
N LYS A 311 -2.53 17.76 -13.61
CA LYS A 311 -1.92 19.03 -13.19
C LYS A 311 -1.34 18.85 -11.79
N LYS A 312 -0.04 19.09 -11.62
CA LYS A 312 0.66 19.05 -10.33
C LYS A 312 1.02 20.47 -9.91
N VAL A 313 0.90 20.80 -8.62
CA VAL A 313 1.33 22.09 -8.07
C VAL A 313 2.61 21.86 -7.28
N VAL A 314 3.68 22.57 -7.66
CA VAL A 314 5.02 22.38 -7.12
C VAL A 314 5.62 23.71 -6.66
N PRO A 315 6.32 23.74 -5.52
CA PRO A 315 6.93 24.96 -5.01
C PRO A 315 8.27 25.23 -5.69
N VAL A 316 8.48 26.51 -6.03
CA VAL A 316 9.74 27.10 -6.50
C VAL A 316 10.36 27.87 -5.34
N VAL A 317 11.58 27.49 -4.97
CA VAL A 317 12.35 28.05 -3.84
C VAL A 317 13.54 28.87 -4.34
N GLY A 318 14.21 29.57 -3.42
CA GLY A 318 15.30 30.48 -3.77
C GLY A 318 14.80 31.76 -4.47
N THR A 319 13.55 32.13 -4.23
CA THR A 319 12.90 33.33 -4.79
C THR A 319 13.39 34.63 -4.13
N ASN A 320 13.96 34.53 -2.93
CA ASN A 320 14.37 35.69 -2.12
C ASN A 320 15.80 36.16 -2.41
N ILE A 321 16.48 35.60 -3.42
CA ILE A 321 17.83 36.05 -3.78
C ILE A 321 17.71 37.40 -4.49
N ALA A 322 18.47 38.39 -4.03
CA ALA A 322 18.31 39.80 -4.39
C ALA A 322 18.30 40.07 -5.92
N ASN A 323 19.13 39.34 -6.68
CA ASN A 323 19.19 39.48 -8.14
C ASN A 323 17.95 38.93 -8.88
N ARG A 324 17.11 38.13 -8.21
CA ARG A 324 15.88 37.53 -8.78
C ARG A 324 14.63 38.34 -8.48
N THR A 325 14.65 39.11 -7.39
CA THR A 325 13.48 39.86 -6.88
C THR A 325 12.88 40.80 -7.93
N GLN A 326 13.72 41.45 -8.74
CA GLN A 326 13.27 42.35 -9.82
C GLN A 326 12.46 41.65 -10.91
N TYR A 327 12.70 40.36 -11.17
CA TYR A 327 11.96 39.58 -12.15
C TYR A 327 10.68 39.02 -11.53
N ILE A 328 10.78 38.52 -10.30
CA ILE A 328 9.64 37.98 -9.54
C ILE A 328 8.54 39.03 -9.34
N ASN A 329 8.90 40.29 -9.06
CA ASN A 329 7.94 41.37 -8.87
C ASN A 329 7.12 41.70 -10.13
N LYS A 330 7.55 41.23 -11.31
CA LYS A 330 6.82 41.39 -12.58
C LYS A 330 5.88 40.23 -12.86
N LEU A 331 6.03 39.11 -12.15
CA LEU A 331 5.20 37.92 -12.35
C LEU A 331 3.81 38.10 -11.73
N SER A 332 2.82 37.55 -12.42
CA SER A 332 1.43 37.48 -12.04
C SER A 332 0.91 36.05 -12.12
N LYS A 333 -0.24 35.81 -11.50
CA LYS A 333 -0.93 34.52 -11.60
C LYS A 333 -1.25 34.22 -13.08
N ASN A 334 -1.02 32.96 -13.48
CA ASN A 334 -1.16 32.41 -14.83
C ASN A 334 -0.05 32.76 -15.83
N ASP A 335 0.94 33.58 -15.47
CA ASP A 335 2.10 33.81 -16.32
C ASP A 335 2.82 32.48 -16.59
N SER A 336 3.26 32.32 -17.84
CA SER A 336 4.03 31.14 -18.25
C SER A 336 5.44 31.23 -17.67
N VAL A 337 5.97 30.07 -17.28
CA VAL A 337 7.36 29.92 -16.89
C VAL A 337 7.95 28.71 -17.60
N CYS A 338 9.27 28.66 -17.72
CA CYS A 338 9.99 27.55 -18.32
C CYS A 338 10.74 26.74 -17.26
N LEU A 339 10.82 25.42 -17.47
CA LEU A 339 11.62 24.51 -16.66
C LEU A 339 12.89 24.12 -17.42
N ILE A 340 14.04 24.35 -16.80
CA ILE A 340 15.36 24.08 -17.39
C ILE A 340 16.08 23.07 -16.50
N ARG A 341 16.38 21.89 -17.06
CA ARG A 341 17.11 20.83 -16.37
C ARG A 341 18.61 21.17 -16.32
N GLU A 342 19.19 21.18 -15.13
CA GLU A 342 20.63 21.43 -14.92
C GLU A 342 21.35 20.15 -14.47
N ASN A 343 21.67 19.25 -15.42
CA ASN A 343 22.29 17.94 -15.09
C ASN A 343 23.66 18.04 -14.40
N ASN A 344 24.38 19.16 -14.57
CA ASN A 344 25.71 19.37 -14.02
C ASN A 344 25.72 20.41 -12.88
N ASN A 345 24.58 20.59 -12.20
CA ASN A 345 24.51 21.51 -11.06
C ASN A 345 25.39 20.99 -9.91
N LEU A 346 26.22 21.87 -9.34
CA LEU A 346 27.21 21.51 -8.32
C LEU A 346 26.60 21.16 -6.94
N TYR A 347 25.34 21.51 -6.71
CA TYR A 347 24.71 21.42 -5.39
C TYR A 347 23.59 20.38 -5.33
N ASP A 348 22.84 20.20 -6.41
CA ASP A 348 21.76 19.21 -6.50
C ASP A 348 21.75 18.61 -7.89
N GLU A 349 22.10 17.32 -8.00
CA GLU A 349 22.11 16.61 -9.27
C GLU A 349 20.76 16.65 -9.97
N PHE A 350 19.65 16.79 -9.23
CA PHE A 350 18.28 16.85 -9.76
C PHE A 350 17.79 18.27 -10.02
N ALA A 351 18.65 19.29 -9.95
CA ALA A 351 18.26 20.69 -10.09
C ALA A 351 17.44 20.96 -11.36
N ILE A 352 16.33 21.67 -11.17
CA ILE A 352 15.48 22.20 -12.23
C ILE A 352 15.30 23.69 -11.95
N MET A 353 15.92 24.51 -12.79
CA MET A 353 15.78 25.95 -12.76
C MET A 353 14.42 26.35 -13.36
N VAL A 354 13.80 27.37 -12.76
CA VAL A 354 12.58 28.00 -13.27
C VAL A 354 12.94 29.39 -13.78
N THR A 355 12.54 29.69 -15.02
CA THR A 355 12.75 31.01 -15.65
C THR A 355 11.44 31.61 -16.14
N ASP A 356 11.42 32.93 -16.34
CA ASP A 356 10.38 33.57 -17.14
C ASP A 356 10.60 33.31 -18.66
N GLU A 357 9.73 33.89 -19.50
CA GLU A 357 9.80 33.78 -20.97
C GLU A 357 11.06 34.43 -21.57
N LEU A 358 11.69 35.36 -20.85
CA LEU A 358 12.94 36.03 -21.24
C LEU A 358 14.18 35.32 -20.68
N GLN A 359 14.01 34.10 -20.14
CA GLN A 359 15.06 33.29 -19.50
C GLN A 359 15.69 33.93 -18.24
N ASN A 360 15.03 34.92 -17.62
CA ASN A 360 15.48 35.41 -16.32
C ASN A 360 15.17 34.37 -15.25
N GLN A 361 16.16 34.09 -14.40
CA GLN A 361 16.03 33.10 -13.33
C GLN A 361 15.06 33.57 -12.24
N ILE A 362 14.04 32.75 -11.97
CA ILE A 362 13.05 32.96 -10.91
C ILE A 362 13.45 32.18 -9.65
N GLY A 363 13.92 30.94 -9.80
CA GLY A 363 14.32 30.09 -8.70
C GLY A 363 14.56 28.65 -9.15
N TYR A 364 14.39 27.72 -8.22
CA TYR A 364 14.53 26.28 -8.47
C TYR A 364 13.30 25.53 -7.96
N ILE A 365 12.91 24.45 -8.64
CA ILE A 365 11.94 23.50 -8.09
C ILE A 365 12.48 22.97 -6.76
N LYS A 366 11.63 22.91 -5.74
CA LYS A 366 12.01 22.36 -4.44
C LYS A 366 12.55 20.94 -4.59
N SER A 367 13.67 20.67 -3.93
CA SER A 367 14.52 19.49 -4.15
C SER A 367 13.77 18.15 -4.19
N GLU A 368 12.82 17.90 -3.28
CA GLU A 368 12.08 16.62 -3.27
C GLU A 368 11.14 16.43 -4.47
N TRP A 369 10.67 17.53 -5.08
CA TRP A 369 9.92 17.49 -6.33
C TRP A 369 10.86 17.42 -7.54
N ALA A 370 12.02 18.08 -7.44
CA ALA A 370 13.01 18.12 -8.51
C ALA A 370 13.55 16.71 -8.82
N SER A 371 13.79 15.88 -7.81
CA SER A 371 14.24 14.48 -8.01
C SER A 371 13.26 13.63 -8.82
N ILE A 372 11.96 13.87 -8.69
CA ILE A 372 10.93 13.13 -9.46
C ILE A 372 10.75 13.74 -10.86
N ILE A 373 10.64 15.06 -10.96
CA ILE A 373 10.36 15.73 -12.25
C ILE A 373 11.56 15.60 -13.18
N SER A 374 12.78 15.64 -12.64
CA SER A 374 14.01 15.50 -13.42
C SER A 374 14.08 14.14 -14.09
N GLU A 375 13.66 13.06 -13.44
CA GLU A 375 13.54 11.74 -14.08
C GLU A 375 12.62 11.78 -15.29
N PHE A 376 11.44 12.40 -15.17
CA PHE A 376 10.55 12.55 -16.32
C PHE A 376 11.17 13.40 -17.44
N MET A 377 11.85 14.50 -17.10
CA MET A 377 12.57 15.31 -18.10
C MET A 377 13.68 14.49 -18.78
N ASN A 378 14.40 13.65 -18.04
CA ASN A 378 15.42 12.73 -18.56
C ASN A 378 14.80 11.70 -19.52
N TYR A 379 13.53 11.35 -19.33
CA TYR A 379 12.77 10.46 -20.21
C TYR A 379 12.14 11.18 -21.42
N GLY A 380 12.40 12.48 -21.59
CA GLY A 380 11.91 13.27 -22.72
C GLY A 380 10.56 13.95 -22.50
N PHE A 381 10.06 14.00 -21.26
CA PHE A 381 8.83 14.76 -20.95
C PHE A 381 9.10 16.26 -20.99
N THR A 382 8.16 16.99 -21.57
CA THR A 382 8.09 18.45 -21.45
C THR A 382 6.82 18.85 -20.71
N PHE A 383 6.88 20.01 -20.05
CA PHE A 383 5.79 20.47 -19.20
C PHE A 383 5.36 21.87 -19.62
N ASP A 384 4.04 22.07 -19.68
CA ASP A 384 3.47 23.41 -19.61
C ASP A 384 3.49 23.83 -18.14
N SER A 385 4.05 24.99 -17.84
CA SER A 385 4.14 25.51 -16.49
C SER A 385 3.64 26.94 -16.34
N LYS A 386 2.86 27.19 -15.29
CA LYS A 386 2.24 28.49 -15.02
C LYS A 386 2.29 28.87 -13.54
N ILE A 387 2.38 30.16 -13.25
CA ILE A 387 2.29 30.66 -11.87
C ILE A 387 0.88 30.42 -11.30
N GLU A 388 0.77 29.70 -10.18
CA GLU A 388 -0.50 29.51 -9.47
C GLU A 388 -0.67 30.52 -8.34
N LYS A 389 0.39 30.72 -7.55
CA LYS A 389 0.38 31.58 -6.37
C LYS A 389 1.80 32.04 -6.04
N ILE A 390 1.96 33.33 -5.79
CA ILE A 390 3.21 33.92 -5.30
C ILE A 390 3.08 34.09 -3.79
N GLU A 391 4.02 33.51 -3.03
CA GLU A 391 4.11 33.68 -1.58
C GLU A 391 5.44 34.35 -1.21
N ARG A 392 5.57 34.77 0.05
CA ARG A 392 6.74 35.54 0.51
C ARG A 392 8.08 34.83 0.29
N ASN A 393 8.12 33.50 0.41
CA ASN A 393 9.37 32.72 0.42
C ASN A 393 9.44 31.65 -0.68
N PHE A 394 8.39 31.50 -1.46
CA PHE A 394 8.31 30.54 -2.56
C PHE A 394 7.18 30.91 -3.50
N ILE A 395 7.23 30.39 -4.72
CA ILE A 395 6.17 30.52 -5.70
C ILE A 395 5.62 29.13 -5.99
N ASN A 396 4.31 28.94 -5.91
CA ASN A 396 3.68 27.72 -6.41
C ASN A 396 3.45 27.88 -7.90
N ILE A 397 3.97 26.93 -8.68
CA ILE A 397 3.66 26.80 -10.10
C ILE A 397 2.84 25.53 -10.32
N SER A 398 1.99 25.55 -11.33
CA SER A 398 1.43 24.32 -11.85
C SER A 398 2.27 23.81 -13.00
N ILE A 399 2.39 22.49 -13.09
CA ILE A 399 3.03 21.80 -14.19
C ILE A 399 2.05 20.75 -14.73
N LYS A 400 2.03 20.58 -16.05
CA LYS A 400 1.27 19.53 -16.72
C LYS A 400 2.07 19.03 -17.91
N VAL A 401 2.13 17.71 -18.11
CA VAL A 401 2.81 17.13 -19.28
C VAL A 401 2.18 17.70 -20.55
N SER A 402 3.01 18.32 -21.39
CA SER A 402 2.61 18.91 -22.67
C SER A 402 2.97 18.00 -23.83
N ASN A 403 4.12 17.34 -23.77
CA ASN A 403 4.57 16.37 -24.76
C ASN A 403 5.50 15.33 -24.11
N VAL A 404 5.67 14.20 -24.79
CA VAL A 404 6.67 13.18 -24.48
C VAL A 404 7.42 12.85 -25.77
N ASP A 405 8.70 13.21 -25.82
CA ASP A 405 9.55 12.96 -26.99
C ASP A 405 10.68 12.00 -26.60
N PHE A 406 10.48 10.72 -26.90
CA PHE A 406 11.47 9.70 -26.57
C PHE A 406 12.82 9.89 -27.29
N ASN A 407 12.89 10.68 -28.36
CA ASN A 407 14.16 10.99 -29.01
C ASN A 407 15.02 11.95 -28.19
N LYS A 408 14.43 12.67 -27.23
CA LYS A 408 15.12 13.54 -26.27
C LYS A 408 15.55 12.84 -24.99
N VAL A 409 15.33 11.52 -24.89
CA VAL A 409 15.78 10.74 -23.73
C VAL A 409 17.28 10.88 -23.57
N ASN A 410 17.71 11.29 -22.38
CA ASN A 410 19.12 11.43 -22.09
C ASN A 410 19.74 10.05 -21.81
N LYS A 411 20.25 9.42 -22.86
CA LYS A 411 20.86 8.08 -22.78
C LYS A 411 22.08 8.02 -21.87
N SER A 412 22.80 9.13 -21.67
CA SER A 412 23.99 9.14 -20.80
C SER A 412 23.65 9.12 -19.31
N ILE A 413 22.37 9.27 -18.96
CA ILE A 413 21.89 9.22 -17.56
C ILE A 413 21.26 7.84 -17.25
N ILE A 414 20.90 7.06 -18.28
CA ILE A 414 20.24 5.77 -18.10
C ILE A 414 21.28 4.65 -18.28
N ASP A 415 21.93 4.29 -17.17
CA ASP A 415 22.97 3.26 -17.18
C ASP A 415 22.39 1.84 -17.30
N SER A 416 21.16 1.62 -16.84
CA SER A 416 20.48 0.33 -16.95
C SER A 416 19.86 0.11 -18.34
N LYS A 417 20.28 -0.97 -19.00
CA LYS A 417 19.74 -1.44 -20.28
C LYS A 417 18.29 -1.89 -20.13
N ILE A 418 17.90 -2.49 -19.00
CA ILE A 418 16.53 -2.91 -18.73
C ILE A 418 15.64 -1.69 -18.48
N LYS A 419 16.11 -0.68 -17.73
CA LYS A 419 15.39 0.59 -17.56
C LYS A 419 15.21 1.27 -18.93
N TYR A 420 16.26 1.36 -19.74
CA TYR A 420 16.17 1.92 -21.08
C TYR A 420 15.19 1.13 -21.99
N LYS A 421 15.24 -0.20 -21.95
CA LYS A 421 14.29 -1.06 -22.70
C LYS A 421 12.85 -0.75 -22.26
N LEU A 422 12.57 -0.72 -20.96
CA LEU A 422 11.24 -0.41 -20.44
C LEU A 422 10.78 0.97 -20.90
N LEU A 423 11.60 2.00 -20.73
CA LEU A 423 11.28 3.36 -21.19
C LEU A 423 10.97 3.39 -22.69
N LYS A 424 11.74 2.65 -23.50
CA LYS A 424 11.51 2.53 -24.94
C LYS A 424 10.16 1.88 -25.24
N GLU A 425 9.81 0.79 -24.57
CA GLU A 425 8.52 0.11 -24.75
C GLU A 425 7.35 0.96 -24.23
N ILE A 426 7.56 1.78 -23.21
CA ILE A 426 6.53 2.67 -22.70
C ILE A 426 6.27 3.83 -23.66
N PHE A 427 7.32 4.45 -24.23
CA PHE A 427 7.22 5.75 -24.91
C PHE A 427 7.41 5.74 -26.44
N ARG A 428 7.91 4.67 -27.06
CA ARG A 428 7.87 4.48 -28.52
C ARG A 428 6.70 3.61 -28.90
#